data_AF-N1UBH1-F1
#
_entry.id   AF-N1UBH1-F1
#
_cell.length_a   1.000
_cell.length_b   1.000
_cell.length_c   1.000
_cell.angle_alpha   90.00
_cell.angle_beta   90.00
_cell.angle_gamma   90.00
#
_symmetry.space_group_name_H-M   'P 1'
#
loop_
_entity.id
_entity.type
_entity.pdbx_description
1 polymer ?
#
loop_
_entity_poly.entity_id
_entity_poly.type
_entity_poly.pdbx_seq_one_letter_code
_entity_poly.pdbx_strand_id
1 'polypeptide(L)' 'METEFTYDELRELSYLVWNKKTELRAAADCYAGYGGVFEESTQRAEQELESFKVLESKLEKMILMSLKTV' A
#
# COMPACT_ATOMS: atom_id res chain seq x y z
N MET A 1 11.63 19.68 -9.37
CA MET A 1 10.69 19.66 -8.24
C MET A 1 11.46 19.05 -7.09
N GLU A 2 11.74 19.80 -6.03
CA GLU A 2 12.11 19.18 -4.76
C GLU A 2 10.92 18.34 -4.33
N THR A 3 11.14 17.04 -4.14
CA THR A 3 10.21 16.20 -3.42
C THR A 3 10.26 16.64 -1.96
N GLU A 4 9.12 16.85 -1.30
CA GLU A 4 9.07 17.19 0.14
C GLU A 4 9.73 16.13 1.04
N PHE A 5 9.99 14.93 0.48
CA PHE A 5 10.61 13.80 1.14
C PHE A 5 11.98 13.48 0.53
N THR A 6 12.92 13.12 1.38
CA THR A 6 14.20 12.51 1.02
C THR A 6 14.00 11.10 0.44
N TYR A 7 15.03 10.59 -0.24
CA TYR A 7 15.01 9.21 -0.75
C TYR A 7 14.80 8.18 0.38
N ASP A 8 15.48 8.35 1.51
CA ASP A 8 15.37 7.42 2.64
C ASP A 8 13.97 7.44 3.26
N GLU A 9 13.36 8.62 3.42
CA GLU A 9 11.97 8.74 3.88
C GLU A 9 10.99 8.07 2.90
N LEU A 10 11.19 8.24 1.59
CA LEU A 10 10.36 7.56 0.57
C LEU A 10 10.52 6.04 0.61
N ARG A 11 11.73 5.55 0.88
CA ARG A 11 12.01 4.12 1.05
C ARG A 11 11.31 3.55 2.29
N GLU A 12 11.36 4.26 3.42
CA GLU A 12 10.66 3.87 4.65
C GLU A 12 9.14 3.88 4.47
N LEU A 13 8.59 4.92 3.83
CA LEU A 13 7.17 4.98 3.50
C LEU A 13 6.75 3.82 2.60
N SER A 14 7.56 3.47 1.60
CA SER A 14 7.30 2.32 0.73
C SER A 14 7.28 1.00 1.51
N TYR A 15 8.18 0.83 2.48
CA TYR A 15 8.20 -0.34 3.36
C TYR A 15 6.94 -0.43 4.24
N LEU A 16 6.52 0.69 4.84
CA LEU A 16 5.31 0.75 5.67
C LEU A 16 4.06 0.39 4.87
N VAL A 17 3.94 0.91 3.65
CA VAL A 17 2.83 0.69 2.73
C VAL A 17 2.77 -0.78 2.31
N TRP A 18 3.92 -1.36 1.98
CA TRP A 18 4.03 -2.78 1.65
C TRP A 18 3.63 -3.68 2.84
N ASN A 19 4.08 -3.36 4.05
CA ASN A 19 3.75 -4.13 5.24
C ASN A 19 2.24 -4.08 5.54
N LYS A 20 1.62 -2.89 5.49
CA LYS A 20 0.17 -2.73 5.70
C LYS A 20 -0.67 -3.44 4.64
N LYS A 21 -0.25 -3.38 3.38
CA LYS A 21 -0.90 -4.13 2.30
C LYS A 21 -0.86 -5.64 2.52
N THR A 22 0.26 -6.15 3.04
CA THR A 22 0.42 -7.58 3.39
C THR A 22 -0.52 -7.97 4.53
N GLU A 23 -0.62 -7.15 5.58
CA GLU A 23 -1.55 -7.35 6.70
C GLU A 23 -3.02 -7.38 6.22
N LEU A 24 -3.41 -6.43 5.37
CA LEU A 24 -4.77 -6.35 4.81
C LEU A 24 -5.10 -7.57 3.93
N ARG A 25 -4.15 -8.03 3.11
CA ARG A 25 -4.35 -9.24 2.31
C ARG A 25 -4.56 -10.47 3.19
N ALA A 26 -3.73 -10.65 4.23
CA ALA A 26 -3.90 -11.76 5.16
C ALA A 26 -5.25 -11.71 5.90
N ALA A 27 -5.72 -10.51 6.27
CA ALA A 27 -7.04 -10.33 6.87
C ALA A 27 -8.17 -10.69 5.89
N ALA A 28 -8.09 -10.21 4.64
CA ALA A 28 -9.07 -10.54 3.59
C ALA A 28 -9.15 -12.04 3.32
N ASP A 29 -8.00 -12.71 3.18
CA ASP A 29 -7.91 -14.16 2.99
C ASP A 29 -8.54 -14.92 4.17
N CYS A 30 -8.30 -14.45 5.39
CA CYS A 30 -8.90 -15.00 6.61
C CYS A 30 -10.43 -14.87 6.57
N TYR A 31 -10.97 -13.68 6.26
CA TYR A 31 -12.41 -13.44 6.16
C TYR A 31 -13.08 -14.25 5.06
N ALA A 32 -12.43 -14.40 3.90
CA ALA A 32 -12.94 -15.23 2.81
C ALA A 32 -13.12 -16.71 3.22
N GLY A 33 -12.23 -17.22 4.08
CA GLY A 33 -12.30 -18.59 4.60
C GLY A 33 -13.53 -18.90 5.48
N TYR A 34 -14.20 -17.87 6.01
CA TYR A 34 -15.38 -18.03 6.87
C TYR A 34 -16.71 -18.09 6.11
N GLY A 35 -16.71 -17.96 4.77
CA GLY A 35 -17.88 -18.18 3.93
C GLY A 35 -19.05 -17.22 4.17
N GLY A 36 -19.04 -16.06 3.50
CA GLY A 36 -20.17 -15.11 3.44
C GLY A 36 -20.48 -14.34 4.74
N VAL A 37 -20.14 -14.89 5.92
CA VAL A 37 -20.37 -14.24 7.23
C VAL A 37 -19.66 -12.88 7.35
N PHE A 38 -18.54 -12.72 6.63
CA PHE A 38 -17.71 -11.51 6.65
C PHE A 38 -17.65 -10.81 5.29
N GLU A 39 -18.63 -11.02 4.41
CA GLU A 39 -18.59 -10.48 3.03
C GLU A 39 -18.37 -8.95 2.99
N GLU A 40 -19.02 -8.20 3.89
CA GLU A 40 -18.80 -6.75 4.00
C GLU A 40 -17.36 -6.40 4.44
N SER A 41 -16.78 -7.20 5.35
CA SER A 41 -15.40 -7.00 5.80
C SER A 41 -14.40 -7.35 4.70
N THR A 42 -14.66 -8.40 3.92
CA THR A 42 -13.87 -8.76 2.74
C THR A 42 -13.91 -7.65 1.70
N GLN A 43 -15.09 -7.13 1.36
CA GLN A 43 -15.22 -6.02 0.40
C GLN A 43 -14.50 -4.74 0.85
N ARG A 44 -14.60 -4.38 2.14
CA ARG A 44 -13.85 -3.22 2.67
C ARG A 44 -12.35 -3.44 2.60
N ALA A 45 -11.87 -4.64 2.96
CA ALA A 45 -10.44 -4.97 2.89
C ALA A 45 -9.93 -4.92 1.44
N GLU A 46 -10.71 -5.37 0.46
CA GLU A 46 -10.38 -5.26 -0.96
C GLU A 46 -10.30 -3.81 -1.46
N GLN A 47 -11.26 -2.96 -1.07
CA GLN A 47 -11.24 -1.52 -1.39
C GLN A 47 -10.04 -0.80 -0.79
N GLU A 48 -9.70 -1.12 0.46
CA GLU A 48 -8.53 -0.58 1.14
C GLU A 48 -7.25 -1.04 0.43
N LEU A 49 -7.17 -2.32 0.05
CA LEU A 49 -6.03 -2.88 -0.67
C LEU A 49 -5.80 -2.20 -2.03
N GLU A 50 -6.87 -1.83 -2.74
CA GLU A 50 -6.76 -1.04 -3.97
C GLU A 50 -6.20 0.37 -3.73
N SER A 51 -6.60 1.02 -2.62
CA SER A 51 -6.04 2.31 -2.21
C SER A 51 -4.52 2.21 -1.96
N PHE A 52 -4.07 1.11 -1.35
CA PHE A 52 -2.63 0.84 -1.15
C PHE A 52 -1.87 0.65 -2.46
N LYS A 53 -2.45 0.02 -3.50
CA LYS A 53 -1.80 -0.09 -4.82
C LYS A 53 -1.60 1.28 -5.48
N VAL A 54 -2.60 2.16 -5.38
CA VAL A 54 -2.49 3.53 -5.89
C VAL A 54 -1.38 4.28 -5.15
N LEU A 55 -1.27 4.07 -3.84
CA LEU A 55 -0.26 4.69 -3.00
C LEU A 55 1.16 4.18 -3.33
N GLU A 56 1.34 2.87 -3.55
CA GLU A 56 2.59 2.28 -4.04
C GLU A 56 3.03 2.92 -5.36
N SER A 57 2.12 3.06 -6.34
CA SER A 57 2.45 3.68 -7.62
C SER A 57 2.87 5.15 -7.50
N LYS A 58 2.27 5.89 -6.56
CA LYS A 58 2.67 7.27 -6.27
C LYS A 58 4.06 7.32 -5.65
N LEU A 59 4.34 6.47 -4.66
CA LEU A 59 5.65 6.39 -4.02
C LEU A 59 6.74 5.99 -5.01
N GLU A 60 6.48 5.02 -5.89
CA GLU A 60 7.42 4.62 -6.94
C GLU A 60 7.78 5.79 -7.86
N LYS A 61 6.79 6.59 -8.27
CA LYS A 61 7.04 7.81 -9.06
C LYS A 61 7.89 8.83 -8.30
N MET A 62 7.61 9.04 -7.01
CA MET A 62 8.40 9.97 -6.18
C MET A 62 9.84 9.50 -6.00
N ILE A 63 10.06 8.20 -5.82
CA ILE A 63 11.40 7.59 -5.75
C ILE A 63 12.14 7.77 -7.08
N LEU A 64 11.47 7.50 -8.21
CA LEU A 64 12.08 7.69 -9.53
C LEU A 64 12.43 9.15 -9.80
N MET A 65 11.65 10.10 -9.27
CA MET A 65 11.93 11.52 -9.37
C MET A 65 13.11 11.93 -8.50
N SER A 66 13.19 11.43 -7.25
CA SER A 66 14.30 11.76 -6.34
C SER A 66 15.64 11.19 -6.81
N LEU A 67 15.64 10.03 -7.49
CA LEU A 67 16.83 9.45 -8.11
C LEU A 67 17.32 10.20 -9.35
N LYS A 68 16.44 10.93 -10.06
CA LYS A 68 16.82 11.72 -11.24
C LYS A 68 17.40 13.10 -10.89
N THR A 69 17.29 13.50 -9.64
CA THR A 69 17.78 14.79 -9.12
C THR A 69 19.16 14.70 -8.47
N VAL A 70 19.74 13.49 -8.35
CA VAL A 70 21.11 13.22 -7.90
C VAL A 70 22.01 13.01 -9.11
#